data_AF-A0A7M5WXF5-F1
#
_entry.id   AF-A0A7M5WXF5-F1
#
_cell.length_a   1.000
_cell.length_b   1.000
_cell.length_c   1.000
_cell.angle_alpha   90.00
_cell.angle_beta   90.00
_cell.angle_gamma   90.00
#
_symmetry.space_group_name_H-M   'P 1'
#
loop_
_entity.id
_entity.type
_entity.pdbx_description
1 polymer ?
#
loop_
_entity_poly.entity_id
_entity_poly.type
_entity_poly.pdbx_seq_one_letter_code
_entity_poly.pdbx_strand_id
1 'polypeptide(L)'
;MKRPIGEEFLDRRTLNKGRPKALTSKDERRIPRIAEQLRESQDHLTIKRVKTAAGVQNVCDETVRKVFCKAGLRYTHFLKKGVLKRKDLRARLEFAQRIRRLGQEGQLQLWLRDIAFYLDGVGFAHKYNPFD
;
A
#
# COMPACT_ATOMS: atom_id res chain seq x y z
N MET A 1 52.65 0.44 8.80
CA MET A 1 53.28 1.69 8.33
C MET A 1 52.42 2.87 8.76
N LYS A 2 52.96 3.83 9.53
CA LYS A 2 52.28 5.10 9.83
C LYS A 2 52.43 6.02 8.61
N ARG A 3 51.34 6.67 8.20
CA ARG A 3 51.29 7.48 6.98
C ARG A 3 51.88 8.88 7.23
N PRO A 4 52.53 9.50 6.23
CA PRO A 4 53.11 10.84 6.36
C PRO A 4 52.02 11.90 6.58
N ILE A 5 52.35 12.89 7.41
CA ILE A 5 51.49 14.04 7.76
C ILE A 5 51.73 15.13 6.71
N GLY A 6 50.71 15.47 5.90
CA GLY A 6 50.78 16.61 4.97
C GLY A 6 50.10 16.42 3.61
N GLU A 7 49.68 15.22 3.22
CA GLU A 7 48.95 15.01 1.96
C GLU A 7 47.43 15.18 2.16
N GLU A 8 46.81 16.11 1.44
CA GLU A 8 45.34 16.20 1.33
C GLU A 8 44.82 14.97 0.56
N PHE A 9 44.34 13.99 1.31
CA PHE A 9 43.75 12.79 0.73
C PHE A 9 42.32 13.10 0.28
N LEU A 10 42.13 13.40 -1.00
CA LEU A 10 40.79 13.53 -1.58
C LEU A 10 40.04 12.20 -1.47
N ASP A 11 38.87 12.20 -0.82
CA ASP A 11 38.04 10.99 -0.70
C ASP A 11 37.48 10.59 -2.07
N ARG A 12 38.07 9.55 -2.67
CA ARG A 12 37.69 9.02 -3.99
C ARG A 12 36.59 7.96 -3.91
N ARG A 13 36.03 7.65 -2.74
CA ARG A 13 34.99 6.62 -2.60
C ARG A 13 33.75 6.90 -3.45
N THR A 14 33.46 8.17 -3.74
CA THR A 14 32.34 8.63 -4.57
C THR A 14 32.54 8.38 -6.07
N LEU A 15 33.77 8.14 -6.52
CA LEU A 15 34.09 7.85 -7.93
C LEU A 15 33.82 6.39 -8.32
N ASN A 16 33.60 5.51 -7.33
CA ASN A 16 33.30 4.11 -7.57
C ASN A 16 31.89 3.97 -8.14
N LYS A 17 31.79 3.68 -9.44
CA LYS A 17 30.54 3.26 -10.07
C LYS A 17 30.13 1.93 -9.43
N GLY A 18 29.14 1.98 -8.54
CA GLY A 18 28.61 0.81 -7.86
C GLY A 18 28.07 -0.25 -8.84
N ARG A 19 27.56 -1.36 -8.30
CA ARG A 19 27.02 -2.46 -9.10
C ARG A 19 26.01 -1.94 -10.14
N PRO A 20 26.12 -2.33 -11.42
CA PRO A 20 25.15 -1.98 -12.45
C PRO A 20 23.73 -2.39 -12.03
N LYS A 21 22.74 -1.58 -12.41
CA LYS A 21 21.33 -1.89 -12.17
C LYS A 21 20.90 -3.13 -12.97
N ALA A 22 20.00 -3.91 -12.40
CA ALA A 22 19.41 -5.08 -13.07
C ALA A 22 18.40 -4.71 -14.18
N LEU A 23 17.84 -3.50 -14.12
CA LEU A 23 16.92 -2.96 -15.13
C LEU A 23 17.59 -1.85 -15.92
N THR A 24 17.30 -1.78 -17.21
CA THR A 24 17.73 -0.66 -18.05
C THR A 24 16.84 0.56 -17.81
N SER A 25 17.31 1.75 -18.18
CA SER A 25 16.51 2.99 -18.10
C SER A 25 15.23 2.91 -18.95
N LYS A 26 15.22 2.12 -20.03
CA LYS A 26 14.02 1.87 -20.83
C LYS A 26 13.01 1.02 -20.06
N ASP A 27 13.47 -0.03 -19.40
CA ASP A 27 12.61 -0.91 -18.60
C ASP A 27 12.01 -0.16 -17.41
N GLU A 28 12.82 0.65 -16.72
CA GLU A 28 12.34 1.48 -15.60
C GLU A 28 11.19 2.42 -16.03
N ARG A 29 11.22 2.95 -17.26
CA ARG A 29 10.14 3.79 -17.82
C ARG A 29 8.95 2.98 -18.33
N ARG A 30 9.18 1.75 -18.80
CA ARG A 30 8.12 0.88 -19.34
C ARG A 30 7.20 0.36 -18.25
N ILE A 31 7.75 0.01 -17.09
CA ILE A 31 7.00 -0.53 -15.95
C ILE A 31 5.78 0.35 -15.54
N PRO A 32 5.92 1.65 -15.25
CA PRO A 32 4.77 2.49 -14.87
C PRO A 32 3.76 2.67 -16.01
N ARG A 33 4.23 2.80 -17.26
CA ARG A 33 3.35 2.93 -18.43
C ARG A 33 2.46 1.70 -18.64
N ILE A 34 3.05 0.50 -18.52
CA ILE A 34 2.30 -0.75 -18.61
C ILE A 34 1.31 -0.88 -17.44
N ALA A 35 1.69 -0.39 -16.26
CA ALA A 35 0.81 -0.39 -15.10
C ALA A 35 -0.47 0.42 -15.32
N GLU A 36 -0.35 1.60 -15.93
CA GLU A 36 -1.48 2.46 -16.28
C GLU A 36 -2.39 1.79 -17.32
N GLN A 37 -1.81 1.22 -18.37
CA GLN A 37 -2.56 0.46 -19.39
C GLN A 37 -3.29 -0.76 -18.80
N LEU A 38 -2.65 -1.47 -17.87
CA LEU A 38 -3.26 -2.59 -17.17
C LEU A 38 -4.37 -2.14 -16.22
N ARG A 39 -4.27 -0.94 -15.62
CA ARG A 39 -5.36 -0.38 -14.80
C ARG A 39 -6.59 -0.01 -15.61
N GLU A 40 -6.41 0.45 -16.85
CA GLU A 40 -7.53 0.78 -17.75
C GLU A 40 -8.24 -0.46 -18.27
N SER A 41 -7.49 -1.53 -18.53
CA SER A 41 -8.02 -2.77 -19.14
C SER A 41 -8.47 -3.82 -18.13
N GLN A 42 -7.90 -3.83 -16.92
CA GLN A 42 -8.11 -4.87 -15.92
C GLN A 42 -8.28 -4.30 -14.52
N ASP A 43 -9.26 -4.84 -13.81
CA ASP A 43 -9.62 -4.37 -12.46
C ASP A 43 -8.58 -4.76 -11.38
N HIS A 44 -7.66 -5.67 -11.69
CA HIS A 44 -6.68 -6.22 -10.73
C HIS A 44 -5.24 -6.18 -11.25
N LEU A 45 -4.42 -5.35 -10.59
CA LEU A 45 -3.02 -5.13 -10.90
C LEU A 45 -2.11 -5.86 -9.90
N THR A 46 -1.29 -6.79 -10.38
CA THR A 46 -0.25 -7.45 -9.57
C THR A 46 1.13 -7.24 -10.19
N ILE A 47 2.16 -7.25 -9.35
CA ILE A 47 3.56 -7.06 -9.79
C ILE A 47 3.96 -8.13 -10.81
N LYS A 48 3.54 -9.38 -10.60
CA LYS A 48 3.78 -10.49 -11.54
C LYS A 48 3.20 -10.20 -12.93
N ARG A 49 1.97 -9.66 -13.00
CA ARG A 49 1.34 -9.31 -14.28
C ARG A 49 2.04 -8.14 -14.97
N VAL A 50 2.39 -7.11 -14.22
CA VAL A 50 3.16 -5.96 -14.73
C VAL A 50 4.51 -6.43 -15.26
N LYS A 51 5.21 -7.28 -14.52
CA LYS A 51 6.50 -7.86 -14.92
C LYS A 51 6.41 -8.64 -16.22
N THR A 52 5.39 -9.50 -16.35
CA THR A 52 5.12 -10.26 -17.58
C THR A 52 4.81 -9.33 -18.76
N ALA A 53 3.93 -8.35 -18.58
CA ALA A 53 3.53 -7.42 -19.63
C ALA A 53 4.65 -6.44 -20.05
N ALA A 54 5.53 -6.07 -19.11
CA ALA A 54 6.70 -5.24 -19.38
C ALA A 54 7.86 -6.03 -20.01
N GLY A 55 7.80 -7.37 -20.04
CA GLY A 55 8.83 -8.22 -20.63
C GLY A 55 10.11 -8.34 -19.80
N VAL A 56 10.05 -8.08 -18.49
CA VAL A 56 11.21 -8.06 -17.57
C VAL A 56 11.24 -9.29 -16.67
N GLN A 57 11.01 -10.46 -17.25
CA GLN A 57 10.97 -11.75 -16.54
C GLN A 57 12.30 -12.10 -15.83
N ASN A 58 13.40 -11.55 -16.33
CA ASN A 58 14.77 -11.78 -15.89
C ASN A 58 15.12 -11.19 -14.51
N VAL A 59 14.30 -10.30 -13.96
CA VAL A 59 14.54 -9.69 -12.64
C VAL A 59 13.59 -10.25 -11.58
N CYS A 60 13.97 -10.17 -10.30
CA CYS A 60 13.05 -10.56 -9.22
C CYS A 60 11.90 -9.55 -9.06
N ASP A 61 10.77 -10.02 -8.53
CA ASP A 61 9.55 -9.20 -8.36
C ASP A 61 9.80 -7.98 -7.46
N GLU A 62 10.70 -8.12 -6.48
CA GLU A 62 11.12 -7.03 -5.59
C GLU A 62 11.84 -5.90 -6.34
N THR A 63 12.57 -6.21 -7.42
CA THR A 63 13.21 -5.18 -8.26
C THR A 63 12.15 -4.35 -9.00
N VAL A 64 11.12 -5.02 -9.53
CA VAL A 64 9.98 -4.35 -10.17
C VAL A 64 9.20 -3.53 -9.14
N ARG A 65 8.96 -4.08 -7.95
CA ARG A 65 8.31 -3.38 -6.83
C ARG A 65 9.00 -2.06 -6.48
N LYS A 66 10.34 -2.06 -6.38
CA LYS A 66 11.12 -0.85 -6.08
C LYS A 66 10.94 0.24 -7.13
N VAL A 67 10.91 -0.12 -8.42
CA VAL A 67 10.62 0.83 -9.50
C VAL A 67 9.19 1.35 -9.38
N PHE A 68 8.23 0.46 -9.13
CA PHE A 68 6.83 0.79 -8.91
C PHE A 68 6.63 1.82 -7.78
N CYS A 69 7.25 1.57 -6.63
CA CYS A 69 7.19 2.47 -5.48
C CYS A 69 7.85 3.83 -5.75
N LYS A 70 8.95 3.87 -6.51
CA LYS A 70 9.60 5.12 -6.93
C LYS A 70 8.71 5.94 -7.88
N ALA A 71 7.91 5.28 -8.70
CA ALA A 71 6.91 5.91 -9.56
C ALA A 71 5.65 6.37 -8.81
N GLY A 72 5.60 6.26 -7.48
CA GLY A 72 4.42 6.62 -6.67
C GLY A 72 3.28 5.59 -6.74
N LEU A 73 3.45 4.51 -7.49
CA LEU A 73 2.50 3.42 -7.61
C LEU A 73 2.72 2.47 -6.43
N ARG A 74 2.27 2.86 -5.23
CA ARG A 74 2.35 1.98 -4.05
C ARG A 74 1.10 1.15 -3.95
N TYR A 75 1.27 -0.13 -3.62
CA TYR A 75 0.16 -0.97 -3.21
C TYR A 75 -0.15 -0.68 -1.75
N THR A 76 -1.17 0.14 -1.52
CA THR A 76 -1.77 0.27 -0.18
C THR A 76 -2.77 -0.86 -0.05
N HIS A 77 -2.51 -1.79 0.88
CA HIS A 77 -3.55 -2.69 1.36
C HIS A 77 -4.63 -1.80 2.00
N PHE A 78 -5.68 -1.48 1.26
CA PHE A 78 -6.92 -1.12 1.91
C PHE A 78 -7.35 -2.39 2.64
N LEU A 79 -7.30 -2.36 3.97
CA LEU A 79 -8.01 -3.34 4.77
C LEU A 79 -9.43 -3.33 4.20
N LYS A 80 -9.79 -4.37 3.45
CA LYS A 80 -11.18 -4.55 3.03
C LYS A 80 -11.95 -4.45 4.33
N LYS A 81 -12.70 -3.36 4.51
CA LYS A 81 -13.71 -3.29 5.56
C LYS A 81 -14.39 -4.64 5.51
N GLY A 82 -14.38 -5.38 6.63
CA GLY A 82 -14.85 -6.77 6.64
C GLY A 82 -16.14 -6.82 5.85
N VAL A 83 -16.19 -7.64 4.80
CA VAL A 83 -17.31 -7.63 3.84
C VAL A 83 -18.58 -7.72 4.66
N LEU A 84 -19.37 -6.65 4.64
CA LEU A 84 -20.60 -6.52 5.43
C LEU A 84 -21.47 -7.73 5.11
N LYS A 85 -21.53 -8.70 6.02
CA LYS A 85 -22.46 -9.82 5.84
C LYS A 85 -23.87 -9.23 5.93
N ARG A 86 -24.85 -9.90 5.33
CA ARG A 86 -26.26 -9.47 5.41
C ARG A 86 -26.73 -9.27 6.85
N LYS A 87 -26.21 -10.06 7.80
CA LYS A 87 -26.46 -9.92 9.24
C LYS A 87 -25.92 -8.59 9.79
N ASP A 88 -24.68 -8.25 9.44
CA ASP A 88 -24.02 -7.03 9.90
C ASP A 88 -24.72 -5.78 9.31
N LEU A 89 -25.15 -5.85 8.05
CA LEU A 89 -25.93 -4.80 7.41
C LEU A 89 -27.26 -4.57 8.14
N ARG A 90 -27.99 -5.65 8.47
CA ARG A 90 -29.27 -5.58 9.19
C ARG A 90 -29.09 -4.94 10.58
N ALA A 91 -28.14 -5.44 11.37
CA ALA A 91 -27.88 -4.92 12.71
C ALA A 91 -27.50 -3.43 12.69
N ARG A 92 -26.68 -3.01 11.70
CA ARG A 92 -26.31 -1.61 11.53
C ARG A 92 -27.50 -0.73 11.11
N LEU A 93 -28.36 -1.24 10.23
CA LEU A 93 -29.55 -0.52 9.79
C LEU A 93 -30.56 -0.35 10.92
N GLU A 94 -30.81 -1.41 11.70
CA GLU A 94 -31.69 -1.37 12.88
C GLU A 94 -31.17 -0.38 13.92
N PHE A 95 -29.86 -0.39 14.20
CA PHE A 95 -29.23 0.58 15.08
C PHE A 95 -29.42 2.01 14.57
N ALA A 96 -29.11 2.27 13.30
CA ALA A 96 -29.23 3.61 12.71
C ALA A 96 -30.67 4.13 12.73
N GLN A 97 -31.65 3.27 12.43
CA GLN A 97 -33.08 3.61 12.49
C GLN A 97 -33.52 3.93 13.93
N ARG A 98 -33.05 3.14 14.91
CA ARG A 98 -33.34 3.39 16.34
C ARG A 98 -32.77 4.74 16.79
N ILE A 99 -31.51 5.02 16.48
CA ILE A 99 -30.87 6.31 16.84
C ILE A 99 -31.58 7.48 16.16
N ARG A 100 -31.96 7.35 14.89
CA ARG A 100 -32.72 8.39 14.17
C ARG A 100 -34.06 8.67 14.85
N ARG A 101 -34.80 7.63 15.25
CA ARG A 101 -36.08 7.77 15.94
C ARG A 101 -35.92 8.50 17.28
N LEU A 102 -34.98 8.05 18.11
CA LEU A 102 -34.67 8.70 19.39
C LEU A 102 -34.25 10.18 19.22
N GLY A 103 -33.58 10.50 18.11
CA GLY A 103 -33.19 11.87 17.75
C GLY A 103 -34.38 12.75 17.36
N GLN A 104 -35.35 12.18 16.65
CA GLN A 104 -36.58 12.88 16.23
C GLN A 104 -37.55 13.11 17.40
N GLU A 105 -37.57 12.20 18.37
CA GLU A 105 -38.41 12.29 19.58
C GLU A 105 -37.86 13.27 20.64
N GLY A 106 -36.77 13.99 20.33
CA GLY A 106 -36.16 14.97 21.24
C GLY A 106 -35.50 14.35 22.49
N GLN A 107 -35.39 13.02 22.54
CA GLN A 107 -34.89 12.26 23.69
C GLN A 107 -33.37 12.11 23.71
N LEU A 108 -32.63 12.77 22.82
CA LEU A 108 -31.25 12.42 22.54
C LEU A 108 -30.24 12.99 23.56
N GLN A 109 -30.22 12.41 24.77
CA GLN A 109 -29.08 12.45 25.70
C GLN A 109 -27.99 11.42 25.31
N LEU A 110 -28.02 10.90 24.08
CA LEU A 110 -27.16 9.81 23.60
C LEU A 110 -25.66 10.13 23.75
N TRP A 111 -25.27 11.39 23.62
CA TRP A 111 -23.87 11.84 23.76
C TRP A 111 -23.47 12.12 25.22
N LEU A 112 -24.44 12.16 26.13
CA LEU A 112 -24.28 12.55 27.53
C LEU A 112 -24.46 11.37 28.50
N ARG A 113 -25.30 10.39 28.16
CA ARG A 113 -25.68 9.27 29.05
C ARG A 113 -25.38 7.89 28.46
N ASP A 114 -25.26 7.79 27.15
CA ASP A 114 -24.89 6.55 26.47
C ASP A 114 -23.47 6.66 25.90
N ILE A 115 -22.75 5.54 25.89
CA ILE A 115 -21.44 5.47 25.24
C ILE A 115 -21.69 5.41 23.73
N ALA A 116 -21.59 6.55 23.04
CA ALA A 116 -21.57 6.65 21.59
C ALA A 116 -20.23 6.16 21.01
N PHE A 117 -19.77 4.97 21.40
CA PHE A 117 -18.52 4.40 20.95
C PHE A 117 -18.77 3.05 20.29
N TYR A 118 -18.94 3.07 18.97
CA TYR A 118 -18.68 1.88 18.17
C TYR A 118 -17.19 1.88 17.86
N LEU A 119 -16.39 1.31 18.74
CA LEU A 119 -14.97 1.10 18.50
C LEU A 119 -14.88 0.03 17.39
N ASP A 120 -14.86 0.46 16.12
CA ASP A 120 -14.46 -0.38 14.97
C ASP A 120 -12.93 -0.59 15.00
N GLY A 121 -12.41 -0.90 16.19
CA GLY A 121 -11.03 -1.31 16.40
C GLY A 121 -10.96 -2.76 16.02
N VAL A 122 -10.67 -3.00 14.75
CA VAL A 122 -10.08 -4.24 14.29
C VAL A 122 -8.99 -4.61 15.27
N GLY A 123 -9.16 -5.71 16.00
CA GLY A 123 -8.07 -6.30 16.76
C GLY A 123 -6.88 -6.43 15.83
N PHE A 124 -5.73 -5.92 16.25
CA PHE A 124 -4.47 -6.06 15.52
C PHE A 124 -4.08 -7.55 15.49
N ALA A 125 -4.74 -8.33 14.64
CA ALA A 125 -4.24 -9.64 14.28
C ALA A 125 -3.06 -9.42 13.34
N HIS A 126 -1.85 -9.52 13.86
CA HIS A 126 -0.63 -9.60 13.07
C HIS A 126 -0.72 -10.84 12.18
N LYS A 127 -1.18 -10.67 10.94
CA LYS A 127 -1.29 -11.74 9.95
C LYS A 127 0.04 -11.92 9.23
N TYR A 128 0.60 -13.13 9.30
CA TYR A 128 1.54 -13.60 8.28
C TYR A 128 0.71 -14.04 7.07
N ASN A 129 0.74 -13.23 6.00
CA ASN A 129 0.36 -13.60 4.63
C ASN A 129 -1.16 -13.81 4.33
N PRO A 130 -1.83 -12.81 3.73
CA PRO A 130 -2.77 -13.16 2.66
C PRO A 130 -2.81 -12.10 1.56
N PHE A 131 -2.05 -12.32 0.49
CA PHE A 131 -2.47 -12.30 -0.92
C PHE A 131 -1.20 -12.48 -1.76
N ASP A 132 -1.12 -13.64 -2.42
CA ASP A 132 0.00 -14.24 -3.18
C ASP A 132 1.27 -14.60 -2.38
#